data_AF-A0AAJ2GF59-F1
#
_entry.id   AF-A0AAJ2GF59-F1
#
_cell.length_a   1.000
_cell.length_b   1.000
_cell.length_c   1.000
_cell.angle_alpha   90.00
_cell.angle_beta   90.00
_cell.angle_gamma   90.00
#
_symmetry.space_group_name_H-M   'P 1'
#
loop_
_entity.id
_entity.type
_entity.pdbx_description
1 polymer ?
#
loop_
_entity_poly.entity_id
_entity_poly.type
_entity_poly.pdbx_seq_one_letter_code
_entity_poly.pdbx_strand_id
1 'polypeptide(L)'
;MRIIDTDCGTGTLLLCAARHARMLGFTAIEVLGIDDAEALVERARVAASGVRDPAIGLTFETRDLASALGDEADFPADIVLWHGAAGCSCDAVRAVECAGRTLIAEPAVAA
;
A
#
# COMPACT_ATOMS: atom_id res chain seq x y z
N MET A 1 12.47 -2.38 -4.43
CA MET A 1 11.11 -2.91 -4.62
C MET A 1 10.18 -2.02 -3.87
N ARG A 2 9.16 -1.48 -4.54
CA ARG A 2 8.16 -0.58 -3.95
C ARG A 2 6.79 -1.25 -3.91
N ILE A 3 6.14 -1.25 -2.75
CA ILE A 3 4.80 -1.82 -2.56
C ILE A 3 3.89 -0.75 -1.94
N ILE A 4 2.74 -0.51 -2.54
CA ILE A 4 1.72 0.39 -2.00
C ILE A 4 0.48 -0.42 -1.63
N ASP A 5 -0.10 -0.10 -0.49
CA ASP A 5 -1.38 -0.65 -0.01
C ASP A 5 -2.35 0.51 0.22
N THR A 6 -3.44 0.56 -0.56
CA THR A 6 -4.31 1.73 -0.69
C THR A 6 -5.46 1.81 0.31
N ASP A 7 -5.64 0.77 1.13
CA ASP A 7 -6.65 0.69 2.20
C ASP A 7 -6.09 -0.25 3.28
N CYS A 8 -4.95 0.16 3.84
CA CYS A 8 -4.03 -0.78 4.49
C CYS A 8 -4.48 -1.27 5.87
N GLY A 9 -5.52 -0.67 6.46
CA GLY A 9 -6.00 -0.96 7.79
C GLY A 9 -4.90 -0.86 8.83
N THR A 10 -4.71 -1.91 9.62
CA THR A 10 -3.61 -1.99 10.60
C THR A 10 -2.26 -2.38 9.98
N GLY A 11 -2.13 -2.33 8.66
CA GLY A 11 -0.92 -2.63 7.89
C GLY A 11 -0.51 -4.10 7.87
N THR A 12 -1.36 -5.03 8.33
CA THR A 12 -0.98 -6.43 8.53
C THR A 12 -0.55 -7.10 7.23
N LEU A 13 -1.30 -6.91 6.14
CA LEU A 13 -0.97 -7.47 4.84
C LEU A 13 0.35 -6.88 4.32
N LEU A 14 0.48 -5.56 4.32
CA LEU A 14 1.68 -4.86 3.86
C LEU A 14 2.94 -5.26 4.62
N LEU A 15 2.88 -5.38 5.95
CA LEU A 15 4.01 -5.84 6.77
C LEU A 15 4.40 -7.28 6.46
N CYS A 16 3.42 -8.17 6.21
CA CYS A 16 3.69 -9.53 5.77
C CYS A 16 4.32 -9.56 4.37
N ALA A 17 3.84 -8.72 3.44
CA ALA A 17 4.39 -8.60 2.09
C ALA A 17 5.86 -8.12 2.12
N ALA A 18 6.17 -7.10 2.93
CA ALA A 18 7.52 -6.59 3.11
C ALA A 18 8.49 -7.67 3.65
N ARG A 19 8.06 -8.40 4.68
CA ARG A 19 8.83 -9.52 5.24
C ARG A 19 9.00 -10.65 4.22
N HIS A 20 7.98 -10.93 3.43
CA HIS A 20 8.07 -11.95 2.39
C HIS A 20 9.03 -11.54 1.27
N ALA A 21 8.96 -10.30 0.79
CA ALA A 21 9.94 -9.75 -0.15
C ALA A 21 11.37 -9.89 0.40
N ARG A 22 11.55 -9.61 1.70
CA ARG A 22 12.86 -9.80 2.35
C ARG A 22 13.32 -11.24 2.32
N MET A 23 12.46 -12.20 2.62
CA MET A 23 12.77 -13.64 2.54
C MET A 23 13.11 -14.09 1.12
N LEU A 24 12.53 -13.47 0.10
CA LEU A 24 12.85 -13.71 -1.31
C LEU A 24 14.20 -13.11 -1.74
N GLY A 25 14.87 -12.34 -0.87
CA GLY A 25 16.21 -11.80 -1.11
C GLY A 25 16.25 -10.34 -1.54
N PHE A 26 15.12 -9.62 -1.58
CA PHE A 26 15.14 -8.18 -1.81
C PHE A 26 15.87 -7.46 -0.67
N THR A 27 16.69 -6.48 -1.02
CA THR A 27 17.58 -5.76 -0.08
C THR A 27 17.26 -4.27 0.06
N ALA A 28 16.39 -3.74 -0.80
CA ALA A 28 15.85 -2.39 -0.72
C ALA A 28 14.35 -2.48 -0.97
N ILE A 29 13.58 -2.57 0.12
CA ILE A 29 12.13 -2.71 0.14
C ILE A 29 11.57 -1.43 0.73
N GLU A 30 10.74 -0.74 -0.03
CA GLU A 30 10.02 0.44 0.42
C GLU A 30 8.55 0.12 0.34
N VAL A 31 7.83 0.32 1.45
CA VAL A 31 6.38 0.13 1.45
C VAL A 31 5.66 1.35 1.99
N LEU A 32 4.51 1.64 1.40
CA LEU A 32 3.62 2.72 1.78
C LEU A 32 2.21 2.15 2.01
N GLY A 33 1.72 2.29 3.24
CA GLY A 33 0.32 2.03 3.56
C GLY A 33 -0.47 3.34 3.64
N ILE A 34 -1.59 3.41 2.94
CA ILE A 34 -2.51 4.54 2.94
C ILE A 34 -3.85 4.02 3.47
N ASP A 35 -4.48 4.81 4.33
CA ASP A 35 -5.82 4.54 4.87
C ASP A 35 -6.43 5.89 5.32
N ASP A 36 -7.76 6.03 5.28
CA ASP A 36 -8.43 7.27 5.72
C ASP A 36 -8.76 7.26 7.23
N ALA A 37 -8.70 6.10 7.88
CA ALA A 37 -8.95 5.91 9.30
C ALA A 37 -7.66 6.09 10.10
N GLU A 38 -7.46 7.29 10.64
CA GLU A 38 -6.29 7.67 11.47
C GLU A 38 -5.99 6.64 12.58
N ALA A 39 -7.01 6.12 13.26
CA ALA A 39 -6.83 5.13 14.32
C ALA A 39 -6.25 3.79 13.83
N LEU A 40 -6.50 3.40 12.57
CA LEU A 40 -5.90 2.21 11.95
C LEU A 40 -4.46 2.48 11.54
N VAL A 41 -4.20 3.64 10.93
CA VAL A 41 -2.86 4.10 10.55
C VAL A 41 -1.93 4.16 11.79
N GLU A 42 -2.39 4.69 12.91
CA GLU A 42 -1.61 4.72 14.15
C GLU A 42 -1.25 3.32 14.65
N ARG A 43 -2.19 2.36 14.56
CA ARG A 43 -1.89 0.96 14.90
C ARG A 43 -0.89 0.34 13.93
N ALA A 44 -0.97 0.68 12.64
CA ALA A 44 -0.02 0.23 11.64
C ALA A 44 1.39 0.78 11.93
N ARG A 45 1.53 2.06 12.29
CA ARG A 45 2.79 2.68 12.71
C ARG A 45 3.39 2.00 13.94
N VAL A 46 2.57 1.70 14.95
CA VAL A 46 3.00 0.94 16.13
C VAL A 46 3.50 -0.44 15.73
N ALA A 47 2.78 -1.18 14.89
CA ALA A 47 3.21 -2.49 14.40
C ALA A 47 4.51 -2.40 13.58
N ALA A 48 4.66 -1.36 12.76
CA ALA A 48 5.85 -1.09 11.96
C ALA A 48 7.10 -0.82 12.82
N SER A 49 6.94 -0.14 13.97
CA SER A 49 8.06 0.11 14.90
C SER A 49 8.71 -1.17 15.46
N GLY A 50 7.98 -2.29 15.41
CA GLY A 50 8.48 -3.62 15.77
C GLY A 50 9.36 -4.27 14.69
N VAL A 51 9.41 -3.72 13.47
CA VAL A 51 10.23 -4.23 12.37
C VAL A 51 11.61 -3.57 12.42
N ARG A 52 12.65 -4.37 12.69
CA ARG A 52 14.04 -3.91 12.80
C ARG A 52 14.93 -4.52 11.70
N ASP A 53 14.47 -4.45 10.45
CA ASP A 53 15.27 -4.88 9.29
C ASP A 53 15.69 -3.65 8.48
N PRO A 54 17.00 -3.36 8.33
CA PRO A 54 17.47 -2.18 7.60
C PRO A 54 17.18 -2.24 6.08
N ALA A 55 16.84 -3.40 5.53
CA ALA A 55 16.44 -3.54 4.14
C ALA A 55 14.98 -3.08 3.90
N ILE A 56 14.22 -2.77 4.95
CA ILE A 56 12.79 -2.46 4.88
C ILE A 56 12.53 -1.04 5.39
N GLY A 57 12.18 -0.15 4.48
CA GLY A 57 11.55 1.15 4.77
C GLY A 57 10.03 1.00 4.83
N LEU A 58 9.42 1.48 5.91
CA LEU A 58 7.98 1.40 6.15
C LEU A 58 7.42 2.81 6.39
N THR A 59 6.43 3.22 5.58
CA THR A 59 5.69 4.46 5.76
C THR A 59 4.20 4.18 5.81
N PHE A 60 3.48 4.88 6.69
CA PHE A 60 2.03 4.80 6.82
C PHE A 60 1.44 6.20 6.91
N GLU A 61 0.51 6.54 6.02
CA GLU A 61 -0.05 7.87 5.87
C GLU A 61 -1.59 7.86 5.97
N THR A 62 -2.13 8.83 6.69
CA THR A 62 -3.58 9.09 6.69
C THR A 62 -3.90 10.10 5.60
N ARG A 63 -4.31 9.64 4.42
CA ARG A 63 -4.56 10.50 3.25
C ARG A 63 -5.66 9.91 2.38
N ASP A 64 -6.35 10.78 1.63
CA ASP A 64 -7.24 10.32 0.58
C ASP A 64 -6.44 9.70 -0.57
N LEU A 65 -7.03 8.67 -1.20
CA LEU A 65 -6.38 7.85 -2.21
C LEU A 65 -5.95 8.65 -3.45
N ALA A 66 -6.76 9.61 -3.89
CA ALA A 66 -6.48 10.40 -5.08
C ALA A 66 -5.27 11.33 -4.86
N SER A 67 -5.16 11.96 -3.69
CA SER A 67 -4.00 12.80 -3.37
C SER A 67 -2.73 12.00 -3.12
N ALA A 68 -2.85 10.78 -2.59
CA ALA A 68 -1.70 9.94 -2.29
C ALA A 68 -1.05 9.34 -3.56
N LEU A 69 -1.84 9.06 -4.59
CA LEU A 69 -1.36 8.42 -5.82
C LEU A 69 -1.02 9.39 -6.96
N GLY A 70 -1.26 10.69 -6.79
CA GLY A 70 -1.03 11.70 -7.82
C GLY A 70 0.41 11.71 -8.36
N ASP A 71 1.40 11.49 -7.47
CA ASP A 71 2.82 11.48 -7.83
C ASP A 71 3.29 10.10 -8.36
N GLU A 72 2.57 9.03 -8.06
CA GLU A 72 2.97 7.66 -8.44
C GLU A 72 2.79 7.40 -9.95
N ALA A 73 2.01 8.21 -10.66
CA ALA A 73 1.87 8.08 -12.12
C ALA A 73 3.20 8.28 -12.86
N ASP A 74 4.07 9.17 -12.37
CA ASP A 74 5.38 9.43 -12.96
C ASP A 74 6.44 8.42 -12.52
N PHE A 75 6.26 7.82 -11.34
CA PHE A 75 7.17 6.83 -10.78
C PHE A 75 6.40 5.68 -10.12
N PRO A 76 5.82 4.76 -10.91
CA PRO A 76 4.92 3.74 -10.37
C PRO A 76 5.65 2.76 -9.47
N ALA A 77 4.98 2.32 -8.41
CA ALA A 77 5.42 1.24 -7.56
C ALA A 77 5.51 -0.08 -8.33
N ASP A 78 6.25 -1.05 -7.80
CA ASP A 78 6.31 -2.37 -8.42
C ASP A 78 4.98 -3.13 -8.23
N ILE A 79 4.37 -2.99 -7.04
CA ILE A 79 3.10 -3.62 -6.69
C ILE A 79 2.18 -2.62 -6.00
N VAL A 80 0.91 -2.61 -6.40
CA VAL A 80 -0.18 -1.95 -5.68
C VAL A 80 -1.16 -3.02 -5.20
N LEU A 81 -1.46 -3.03 -3.91
CA LEU A 81 -2.49 -3.83 -3.28
C LEU A 81 -3.75 -2.96 -3.17
N TRP A 82 -4.85 -3.46 -3.70
CA TRP A 82 -6.11 -2.71 -3.76
C TRP A 82 -7.29 -3.56 -3.30
N HIS A 83 -8.02 -3.06 -2.30
CA HIS A 83 -9.12 -3.77 -1.66
C HIS A 83 -10.50 -3.49 -2.29
N GLY A 84 -10.55 -2.73 -3.39
CA GLY A 84 -11.71 -2.68 -4.28
C GLY A 84 -12.18 -1.27 -4.64
N ALA A 85 -13.06 -1.22 -5.65
CA ALA A 85 -13.56 0.01 -6.27
C ALA A 85 -14.88 0.52 -5.68
N ALA A 86 -15.45 -0.17 -4.70
CA ALA A 86 -16.81 0.10 -4.24
C ALA A 86 -16.89 1.52 -3.63
N GLY A 87 -17.62 2.42 -4.30
CA GLY A 87 -17.74 3.82 -3.89
C GLY A 87 -16.59 4.74 -4.35
N CYS A 88 -15.59 4.22 -5.07
CA CYS A 88 -14.53 5.03 -5.66
C CYS A 88 -15.02 5.79 -6.90
N SER A 89 -14.50 7.00 -7.11
CA SER A 89 -14.67 7.72 -8.37
C SER A 89 -13.84 7.08 -9.49
N CYS A 90 -14.20 7.35 -10.76
CA CYS A 90 -13.40 6.91 -11.90
C CYS A 90 -11.95 7.41 -11.81
N ASP A 91 -11.73 8.62 -11.30
CA ASP A 91 -10.39 9.19 -11.15
C ASP A 91 -9.57 8.44 -10.09
N ALA A 92 -10.19 8.03 -8.99
CA ALA A 92 -9.52 7.22 -7.97
C ALA A 92 -9.14 5.83 -8.51
N VAL A 93 -10.04 5.18 -9.27
CA VAL A 93 -9.73 3.90 -9.94
C VAL A 93 -8.56 4.06 -10.90
N ARG A 94 -8.58 5.10 -11.74
CA ARG A 94 -7.47 5.37 -12.67
C ARG A 94 -6.15 5.68 -11.96
N ALA A 95 -6.20 6.39 -10.85
CA ALA A 95 -5.00 6.67 -10.06
C ALA A 95 -4.37 5.37 -9.54
N VAL A 96 -5.18 4.43 -9.03
CA VAL A 96 -4.73 3.10 -8.60
C VAL A 96 -4.13 2.30 -9.75
N GLU A 97 -4.79 2.27 -10.91
CA GLU A 97 -4.29 1.56 -12.09
C GLU A 97 -2.95 2.10 -12.60
N CYS A 98 -2.71 3.41 -12.45
CA CYS A 98 -1.47 4.06 -12.86
C CYS A 98 -0.36 3.99 -11.80
N ALA A 99 -0.69 3.76 -10.53
CA ALA A 99 0.27 3.82 -9.43
C ALA A 99 1.21 2.61 -9.34
N GLY A 100 0.94 1.55 -10.10
CA GLY A 100 1.66 0.28 -9.99
C GLY A 100 1.94 -0.39 -11.33
N ARG A 101 3.09 -1.03 -11.45
CA ARG A 101 3.41 -1.95 -12.56
C ARG A 101 2.57 -3.23 -12.49
N THR A 102 2.20 -3.64 -11.29
CA THR A 102 1.34 -4.79 -11.03
C THR A 102 0.28 -4.38 -10.01
N LEU A 103 -0.98 -4.54 -10.37
CA LEU A 103 -2.12 -4.33 -9.49
C LEU A 103 -2.64 -5.69 -9.01
N ILE A 104 -2.68 -5.89 -7.69
CA ILE A 104 -3.32 -7.04 -7.05
C ILE A 104 -4.59 -6.51 -6.39
N ALA A 105 -5.73 -6.78 -7.02
CA ALA A 105 -7.03 -6.32 -6.56
C ALA A 105 -7.81 -7.47 -5.92
N GLU A 106 -8.57 -7.18 -4.86
CA GLU A 106 -9.63 -8.09 -4.43
C GLU A 106 -10.67 -8.23 -5.55
N PRO A 107 -11.16 -9.45 -5.83
CA PRO A 107 -12.20 -9.64 -6.81
C PRO A 107 -13.44 -8.87 -6.36
N ALA A 108 -14.07 -8.15 -7.29
CA ALA A 108 -15.34 -7.51 -7.02
C ALA A 108 -16.33 -8.57 -6.50
N VAL A 109 -16.76 -8.45 -5.25
CA VAL A 109 -17.83 -9.29 -4.71
C VAL A 109 -19.06 -8.96 -5.54
N ALA A 110 -19.50 -9.90 -6.38
CA ALA A 110 -20.77 -9.77 -7.09
C ALA A 110 -21.88 -9.65 -6.04
N ALA A 111 -22.53 -8.49 -6.02
CA ALA A 111 -23.69 -8.20 -5.17
C ALA A 111 -24.91 -9.03 -5.60
#